data_AF-A0A0Z8SPQ8-F1
#
_entry.id   AF-A0A0Z8SPQ8-F1
#
_cell.length_a   1.000
_cell.length_b   1.000
_cell.length_c   1.000
_cell.angle_alpha   90.00
_cell.angle_beta   90.00
_cell.angle_gamma   90.00
#
_symmetry.space_group_name_H-M   'P 1'
#
loop_
_entity.id
_entity.type
_entity.pdbx_description
1 polymer ?
#
loop_
_entity_poly.entity_id
_entity_poly.type
_entity_poly.pdbx_seq_one_letter_code
_entity_poly.pdbx_strand_id
1 'polypeptide(L)' 'MKVVACYDCDWKNEYEEWEFTPITCPCCDGDVETEEVE' A
#
# COMPACT_ATOMS: atom_id res chain seq x y z
N MET A 1 -10.13 -1.61 3.48
CA MET A 1 -9.13 -1.92 2.43
C MET A 1 -7.86 -1.18 2.76
N LYS A 2 -6.80 -1.90 3.10
CA LYS A 2 -5.52 -1.35 3.52
C LYS A 2 -4.43 -1.83 2.57
N VAL A 3 -3.64 -0.89 2.05
CA VAL A 3 -2.46 -1.21 1.25
C VAL A 3 -1.40 -1.80 2.16
N VAL A 4 -0.69 -2.85 1.74
CA VAL A 4 0.32 -3.52 2.57
C VAL A 4 1.70 -3.55 1.95
N ALA A 5 1.79 -3.65 0.62
CA ALA A 5 3.06 -3.68 -0.10
C ALA A 5 2.91 -3.26 -1.57
N CYS A 6 4.02 -3.06 -2.26
CA CYS A 6 4.08 -2.92 -3.72
C CYS A 6 4.43 -4.26 -4.38
N TYR A 7 3.87 -4.53 -5.55
CA TYR A 7 4.23 -5.72 -6.35
C TYR A 7 5.57 -5.55 -7.11
N ASP A 8 5.92 -4.31 -7.46
CA ASP A 8 7.06 -4.00 -8.33
C ASP A 8 8.35 -3.67 -7.56
N CYS A 9 8.27 -3.30 -6.28
CA CYS A 9 9.42 -2.94 -5.47
C CYS A 9 9.27 -3.34 -4.00
N ASP A 10 10.37 -3.29 -3.24
CA ASP A 10 10.41 -3.64 -1.82
C ASP A 10 9.71 -2.64 -0.87
N TRP A 11 8.91 -1.71 -1.41
CA TRP A 11 8.14 -0.79 -0.58
C TRP A 11 7.04 -1.53 0.19
N LYS A 12 6.96 -1.24 1.49
CA LYS A 12 5.94 -1.77 2.40
C LYS A 12 5.16 -0.61 3.02
N ASN A 13 3.86 -0.80 3.18
CA ASN A 13 3.04 0.22 3.78
C ASN A 13 3.23 0.23 5.30
N GLU A 14 3.87 1.30 5.78
CA GLU A 14 4.06 1.55 7.21
C GLU A 14 3.01 2.51 7.78
N TYR A 15 2.12 3.05 6.93
CA TYR A 15 1.04 3.94 7.37
C TYR A 15 -0.04 3.18 8.15
N GLU A 16 -0.50 3.80 9.23
CA GLU A 16 -1.63 3.28 9.99
C GLU A 16 -2.92 3.41 9.17
N GLU A 17 -3.93 2.57 9.42
CA GLU A 17 -5.14 2.52 8.58
C GLU A 17 -5.94 3.81 8.54
N TRP A 18 -5.85 4.62 9.60
CA TRP A 18 -6.48 5.93 9.70
C TRP A 18 -5.68 7.03 8.96
N GLU A 19 -4.43 6.74 8.60
CA GLU A 19 -3.60 7.55 7.73
C GLU A 19 -3.77 7.02 6.29
N PHE A 20 -4.44 7.81 5.46
CA PHE A 20 -4.59 7.64 4.01
C PHE A 20 -3.71 6.53 3.38
N THR A 21 -4.34 5.45 2.90
CA THR A 21 -3.63 4.35 2.22
C THR A 21 -3.49 4.68 0.72
N PRO A 22 -2.26 4.75 0.18
CA PRO A 22 -2.06 5.15 -1.21
C PRO A 22 -2.48 4.03 -2.18
N ILE A 23 -3.32 4.35 -3.16
CA ILE A 23 -3.82 3.37 -4.16
C ILE A 23 -2.77 2.94 -5.20
N THR A 24 -1.57 3.55 -5.17
CA THR A 24 -0.41 3.22 -6.00
C THR A 24 0.87 3.34 -5.17
N CYS A 25 1.96 2.69 -5.59
CA CYS A 25 3.20 2.70 -4.84
C CYS A 25 3.85 4.10 -4.90
N PRO A 26 4.16 4.74 -3.75
CA PRO A 26 4.77 6.07 -3.75
C PRO A 26 6.24 6.08 -4.21
N CYS A 27 6.88 4.91 -4.34
CA CYS A 27 8.29 4.79 -4.74
C CYS A 27 8.47 4.65 -6.25
N CYS A 28 7.61 3.86 -6.90
CA CYS A 28 7.75 3.51 -8.32
C CYS A 28 6.47 3.72 -9.15
N ASP A 29 5.41 4.26 -8.55
CA ASP A 29 4.07 4.39 -9.16
C ASP A 29 3.47 3.05 -9.64
N GLY A 30 4.03 1.93 -9.19
CA GLY A 30 3.57 0.58 -9.49
C GLY A 30 2.31 0.16 -8.73
N ASP A 31 1.83 -1.04 -9.05
CA ASP A 31 0.65 -1.61 -8.44
C ASP A 31 0.93 -2.02 -6.97
N VAL A 32 -0.10 -1.92 -6.14
CA VAL A 32 -0.01 -2.21 -4.70
C VAL A 32 -0.93 -3.34 -4.29
N GLU A 33 -0.45 -4.15 -3.35
CA GLU A 33 -1.21 -5.18 -2.68
C GLU A 33 -2.07 -4.56 -1.60
N THR A 34 -3.34 -4.98 -1.53
CA THR A 34 -4.32 -4.47 -0.58
C THR A 34 -5.07 -5.60 0.12
N GLU A 35 -5.30 -5.48 1.42
CA GLU A 35 -6.08 -6.42 2.23
C GLU A 35 -7.41 -5.78 2.68
N GLU A 36 -8.47 -6.59 2.81
CA GLU A 36 -9.73 -6.17 3.41
C GLU A 36 -9.61 -6.16 4.93
N VAL A 37 -10.16 -5.14 5.59
CA VAL A 37 -10.09 -4.99 7.05
C VAL A 37 -11.53 -5.00 7.56
N GLU A 38 -11.85 -5.96 8.43
CA GLU A 38 -13.19 -6.24 8.98
C GLU A 38 -13.58 -5.33 10.15
#